data_AF-A0A7X3RE96-F1
#
_entry.id   AF-A0A7X3RE96-F1
#
_cell.length_a   1.000
_cell.length_b   1.000
_cell.length_c   1.000
_cell.angle_alpha   90.00
_cell.angle_beta   90.00
_cell.angle_gamma   90.00
#
_symmetry.space_group_name_H-M   'P 1'
#
loop_
_entity.id
_entity.type
_entity.pdbx_description
1 polymer ?
#
loop_
_entity_poly.entity_id
_entity_poly.type
_entity_poly.pdbx_seq_one_letter_code
_entity_poly.pdbx_strand_id
1 'polypeptide(L)'
;MRIFGKHSVLVAQTNSFAAYAKKRPSKNPRCEVHHATKEMKTQSGRLWYERAVRVSPNLKTSMEEKKMRQTFIVVLTVILVSTTALAADHVLIIGGAAGEKSFYDAFWNATSRFHQLLTDEYGYTPDQITFLFEDMDASGTEGLIDTESRREQVLSAFDQLAETLQPSDRFLLFMIGHASRTNKGELKYNLLGRDISEAEYITRINNIPAERQILIFGFPYSGKLVPQLSRPGRIILTSSSRKDGYSLQAGVG
;
A
#
# COMPACT_ATOMS: atom_id res chain seq x y z
N MET A 1 -48.89 -17.15 -7.01
CA MET A 1 -49.24 -17.03 -5.58
C MET A 1 -48.26 -16.06 -4.94
N ARG A 2 -48.76 -15.00 -4.29
CA ARG A 2 -48.02 -13.88 -3.66
C ARG A 2 -46.98 -14.41 -2.62
N ILE A 3 -45.98 -13.69 -2.10
CA ILE A 3 -45.99 -12.35 -1.46
C ILE A 3 -44.56 -11.76 -1.36
N PHE A 4 -44.49 -10.44 -1.60
CA PHE A 4 -43.55 -9.34 -1.28
C PHE A 4 -42.31 -9.53 -0.36
N GLY A 5 -41.28 -8.71 -0.67
CA GLY A 5 -40.30 -8.21 0.29
C GLY A 5 -39.33 -7.16 -0.29
N LYS A 6 -39.79 -5.91 -0.49
CA LYS A 6 -38.96 -4.73 -0.78
C LYS A 6 -38.32 -4.22 0.52
N HIS A 7 -37.04 -3.83 0.49
CA HIS A 7 -36.54 -2.78 1.38
C HIS A 7 -35.60 -1.82 0.62
N SER A 8 -35.96 -0.54 0.69
CA SER A 8 -35.25 0.65 0.20
C SER A 8 -35.05 1.56 1.40
N VAL A 9 -33.82 1.99 1.72
CA VAL A 9 -33.48 3.04 2.71
C VAL A 9 -32.03 3.46 2.39
N LEU A 10 -31.56 4.71 2.38
CA LEU A 10 -32.14 6.06 2.33
C LEU A 10 -30.93 7.00 2.11
N VAL A 11 -31.02 7.89 1.13
CA VAL A 11 -30.06 8.97 0.89
C VAL A 11 -30.30 10.06 1.94
N ALA A 12 -29.25 10.57 2.57
CA ALA A 12 -29.30 11.79 3.36
C ALA A 12 -28.25 12.78 2.83
N GLN A 13 -28.70 13.63 1.89
CA GLN A 13 -28.16 14.97 1.71
C GLN A 13 -28.89 15.91 2.66
N THR A 14 -28.16 16.76 3.38
CA THR A 14 -28.73 18.01 3.92
C THR A 14 -27.84 19.18 3.56
N ASN A 15 -28.46 20.14 2.88
CA ASN A 15 -27.92 21.42 2.44
C ASN A 15 -27.81 22.43 3.59
N SER A 16 -26.80 23.29 3.44
CA SER A 16 -26.83 24.76 3.57
C SER A 16 -27.29 25.41 4.88
N PHE A 17 -26.39 26.22 5.45
CA PHE A 17 -26.73 27.62 5.74
C PHE A 17 -25.51 28.53 5.47
N ALA A 18 -25.76 29.54 4.63
CA ALA A 18 -24.85 30.62 4.28
C ALA A 18 -25.10 31.85 5.17
N ALA A 19 -24.05 32.65 5.42
CA ALA A 19 -24.01 34.13 5.48
C ALA A 19 -22.75 34.57 6.25
N TYR A 20 -21.70 35.13 5.64
CA TYR A 20 -21.53 36.49 5.09
C TYR A 20 -21.41 37.61 6.14
N ALA A 21 -20.18 38.14 6.32
CA ALA A 21 -19.83 39.56 6.59
C ALA A 21 -18.29 39.65 6.85
N LYS A 22 -17.42 40.07 5.92
CA LYS A 22 -17.14 41.39 5.32
C LYS A 22 -16.37 42.38 6.24
N LYS A 23 -15.05 42.46 5.96
CA LYS A 23 -14.14 43.63 5.82
C LYS A 23 -14.08 44.73 6.91
N ARG A 24 -12.85 44.95 7.40
CA ARG A 24 -12.23 46.17 8.00
C ARG A 24 -12.62 47.49 7.25
N PRO A 25 -12.55 48.73 7.83
CA PRO A 25 -11.34 49.35 8.40
C PRO A 25 -11.51 50.44 9.50
N SER A 26 -10.40 51.16 9.73
CA SER A 26 -9.99 52.15 10.74
C SER A 26 -10.89 53.38 11.01
N LYS A 27 -10.74 53.97 12.22
CA LYS A 27 -10.22 55.35 12.48
C LYS A 27 -10.56 55.84 13.93
N ASN A 28 -9.58 56.47 14.58
CA ASN A 28 -9.70 57.45 15.70
C ASN A 28 -10.44 58.73 15.17
N PRO A 29 -10.94 59.76 15.93
CA PRO A 29 -10.56 60.25 17.28
C PRO A 29 -11.72 60.80 18.17
N ARG A 30 -11.41 61.32 19.38
CA ARG A 30 -11.68 62.74 19.83
C ARG A 30 -11.70 62.91 21.38
N CYS A 31 -11.31 64.14 21.77
CA CYS A 31 -11.21 64.86 23.07
C CYS A 31 -12.41 64.68 24.05
N GLU A 32 -12.43 65.09 25.33
CA GLU A 32 -11.97 66.33 26.00
C GLU A 32 -12.18 66.19 27.55
N VAL A 33 -11.17 66.46 28.40
CA VAL A 33 -11.02 67.53 29.43
C VAL A 33 -12.14 67.67 30.51
N HIS A 34 -11.81 67.58 31.81
CA HIS A 34 -11.91 68.68 32.82
C HIS A 34 -11.50 68.27 34.26
N HIS A 35 -10.46 68.97 34.76
CA HIS A 35 -10.21 69.54 36.10
C HIS A 35 -10.35 68.72 37.41
N ALA A 36 -9.27 68.71 38.21
CA ALA A 36 -9.24 69.29 39.56
C ALA A 36 -7.81 69.38 40.17
N THR A 37 -7.36 70.62 40.32
CA THR A 37 -6.54 71.23 41.42
C THR A 37 -5.33 70.52 42.06
N LYS A 38 -4.21 71.25 42.00
CA LYS A 38 -2.98 71.13 42.81
C LYS A 38 -3.24 71.27 44.31
N GLU A 39 -2.44 70.58 45.13
CA GLU A 39 -1.71 71.20 46.26
C GLU A 39 -0.36 70.49 46.50
N MET A 40 0.66 71.31 46.73
CA MET A 40 2.02 70.94 47.14
C MET A 40 2.12 71.07 48.66
N LYS A 41 2.56 70.03 49.37
CA LYS A 41 3.23 70.17 50.67
C LYS A 41 4.43 69.21 50.78
N THR A 42 5.53 69.80 51.19
CA THR A 42 6.83 69.22 51.50
C THR A 42 6.83 68.57 52.89
N GLN A 43 7.59 67.48 53.08
CA GLN A 43 8.62 67.29 54.12
C GLN A 43 8.96 65.80 54.36
N SER A 44 10.26 65.50 54.26
CA SER A 44 11.10 64.79 55.24
C SER A 44 10.50 63.63 56.05
N GLY A 45 11.12 62.44 55.93
CA GLY A 45 11.26 61.54 57.09
C GLY A 45 11.19 60.05 56.81
N ARG A 46 12.35 59.43 56.58
CA ARG A 46 12.84 58.18 57.19
C ARG A 46 11.78 57.15 57.69
N LEU A 47 11.77 55.94 57.13
CA LEU A 47 12.08 54.65 57.80
C LEU A 47 11.36 53.40 57.25
N TRP A 48 12.09 52.27 57.34
CA TRP A 48 11.70 50.85 57.41
C TRP A 48 11.25 50.05 56.16
N TYR A 49 12.13 49.10 55.80
CA TYR A 49 11.88 47.69 55.42
C TYR A 49 10.46 47.28 54.96
N GLU A 50 10.28 47.12 53.65
CA GLU A 50 9.41 46.06 53.09
C GLU A 50 9.99 45.60 51.74
N ARG A 51 10.86 44.59 51.79
CA ARG A 51 11.18 43.80 50.60
C ARG A 51 10.04 42.80 50.44
N ALA A 52 8.94 43.23 49.84
CA ALA A 52 7.88 42.33 49.40
C ALA A 52 8.47 41.34 48.40
N VAL A 53 8.75 40.11 48.85
CA VAL A 53 9.01 38.98 47.98
C VAL A 53 7.72 38.73 47.21
N ARG A 54 7.66 39.26 46.00
CA ARG A 54 6.56 39.01 45.06
C ARG A 54 6.68 37.56 44.62
N VAL A 55 6.14 36.63 45.40
CA VAL A 55 5.98 35.23 44.99
C VAL A 55 4.98 35.23 43.84
N SER A 56 5.47 35.10 42.61
CA SER A 56 4.62 35.04 41.42
C SER A 56 3.63 33.88 41.54
N PRO A 57 2.31 34.12 41.58
CA PRO A 57 1.30 33.05 41.71
C PRO A 57 1.21 32.13 40.46
N ASN A 58 1.96 32.43 39.41
CA ASN A 58 1.89 31.78 38.09
C ASN A 58 2.96 30.71 37.81
N LEU A 59 3.79 30.33 38.79
CA LEU A 59 4.76 29.24 38.58
C LEU A 59 4.06 27.88 38.42
N LYS A 60 3.01 27.62 39.21
CA LYS A 60 2.25 26.36 39.15
C LYS A 60 1.54 26.18 37.81
N THR A 61 0.90 27.22 37.28
CA THR A 61 0.22 27.20 35.98
C THR A 61 1.20 26.95 34.83
N SER A 62 2.37 27.59 34.83
CA SER A 62 3.38 27.36 33.78
C SER A 62 4.03 25.97 33.83
N MET A 63 4.15 25.38 35.03
CA MET A 63 4.67 24.02 35.19
C MET A 63 3.65 22.97 34.74
N GLU A 64 2.37 23.16 35.07
CA GLU A 64 1.28 22.30 34.61
C GLU A 64 1.13 22.35 33.09
N GLU A 65 1.19 23.53 32.45
CA GLU A 65 1.17 23.67 31.00
C GLU A 65 2.37 22.99 30.32
N LYS A 66 3.57 23.14 30.88
CA LYS A 66 4.78 22.46 30.36
C LYS A 66 4.66 20.95 30.47
N LYS A 67 4.20 20.45 31.62
CA LYS A 67 4.01 19.01 31.88
C LYS A 67 2.94 18.44 30.95
N MET A 68 1.81 19.15 30.80
CA MET A 68 0.72 18.77 29.91
C MET A 68 1.16 18.77 28.43
N ARG A 69 1.95 19.77 28.00
CA ARG A 69 2.54 19.81 26.66
C ARG A 69 3.56 18.69 26.44
N GLN A 70 4.37 18.36 27.45
CA GLN A 70 5.32 17.24 27.41
C GLN A 70 4.60 15.91 27.33
N THR A 71 3.54 15.71 28.12
CA THR A 71 2.71 14.51 28.07
C THR A 71 2.02 14.40 26.72
N PHE A 72 1.50 15.49 26.18
CA PHE A 72 0.87 15.50 24.86
C PHE A 72 1.87 15.15 23.75
N ILE A 73 3.09 15.70 23.79
CA ILE A 73 4.15 15.35 22.83
C ILE A 73 4.51 13.87 22.96
N VAL A 74 4.74 13.36 24.16
CA VAL A 74 5.08 11.94 24.38
C VAL A 74 3.97 11.02 23.90
N VAL A 75 2.71 11.31 24.21
CA VAL A 75 1.55 10.53 23.74
C VAL A 75 1.44 10.59 22.22
N LEU A 76 1.61 11.77 21.60
CA LEU A 76 1.59 11.93 20.14
C LEU A 76 2.71 11.13 19.49
N THR A 77 3.92 11.13 20.07
CA THR A 77 5.07 10.35 19.56
C THR A 77 4.83 8.85 19.71
N VAL A 78 4.27 8.38 20.83
CA VAL A 78 3.93 6.96 21.03
C VAL A 78 2.85 6.49 20.04
N ILE A 79 1.86 7.34 19.75
CA ILE A 79 0.82 7.04 18.74
C ILE A 79 1.43 6.96 17.33
N LEU A 80 2.36 7.87 16.99
CA LEU A 80 3.07 7.86 15.70
C LEU A 80 4.04 6.69 15.52
N VAL A 81 4.59 6.15 16.61
CA VAL A 81 5.50 4.97 16.56
C VAL A 81 4.71 3.65 16.42
N SER A 82 3.41 3.65 16.72
CA SER A 82 2.58 2.43 16.75
C SER A 82 2.09 1.96 15.36
N THR A 83 2.38 2.69 14.28
CA THR A 83 2.04 2.27 12.92
C THR A 83 3.19 1.49 12.27
N THR A 84 3.76 0.50 12.95
CA THR A 84 4.44 -0.58 12.23
C THR A 84 3.35 -1.39 11.54
N ALA A 85 3.13 -1.14 10.25
CA ALA A 85 2.31 -2.03 9.44
C ALA A 85 2.84 -3.45 9.65
N LEU A 86 1.95 -4.37 10.07
CA LEU A 86 2.30 -5.78 10.13
C LEU A 86 2.73 -6.19 8.73
N ALA A 87 3.86 -6.90 8.63
CA ALA A 87 4.35 -7.41 7.35
C ALA A 87 3.23 -8.21 6.66
N ALA A 88 2.77 -7.71 5.52
CA ALA A 88 1.73 -8.34 4.72
C ALA A 88 2.34 -9.33 3.73
N ASP A 89 1.54 -10.30 3.31
CA ASP A 89 1.90 -11.20 2.23
C ASP A 89 1.12 -10.82 0.99
N HIS A 90 1.82 -10.74 -0.14
CA HIS A 90 1.24 -10.44 -1.44
C HIS A 90 1.66 -11.52 -2.44
N VAL A 91 0.71 -11.95 -3.27
CA VAL A 91 0.89 -12.98 -4.27
C VAL A 91 0.50 -12.46 -5.64
N LEU A 92 1.35 -12.70 -6.63
CA LEU A 92 1.00 -12.53 -8.04
C LEU A 92 1.02 -13.89 -8.73
N ILE A 93 -0.13 -14.33 -9.23
CA ILE A 93 -0.29 -15.54 -10.02
C ILE A 93 -0.50 -15.14 -11.46
N ILE A 94 0.30 -15.69 -12.38
CA ILE A 94 0.21 -15.44 -13.82
C ILE A 94 0.19 -16.77 -14.55
N GLY A 95 -0.95 -17.09 -15.18
CA GLY A 95 -1.02 -18.12 -16.22
C GLY A 95 -0.86 -17.50 -17.60
N GLY A 96 0.14 -17.97 -18.34
CA GLY A 96 0.42 -17.53 -19.71
C GLY A 96 -0.55 -18.14 -20.72
N ALA A 97 -0.44 -17.70 -21.98
CA ALA A 97 -1.28 -18.25 -23.05
C ALA A 97 -0.89 -19.71 -23.32
N ALA A 98 -1.87 -20.61 -23.28
CA ALA A 98 -1.66 -22.05 -23.45
C ALA A 98 -1.70 -22.52 -24.91
N GLY A 99 -2.56 -21.91 -25.72
CA GLY A 99 -2.81 -22.34 -27.10
C GLY A 99 -3.62 -23.64 -27.19
N GLU A 100 -3.05 -24.78 -26.80
CA GLU A 100 -3.75 -26.07 -26.82
C GLU A 100 -4.50 -26.36 -25.52
N LYS A 101 -5.64 -27.06 -25.62
CA LYS A 101 -6.52 -27.34 -24.47
C LYS A 101 -5.81 -28.10 -23.34
N SER A 102 -4.93 -29.04 -23.64
CA SER A 102 -4.19 -29.81 -22.61
C SER A 102 -3.28 -28.91 -21.76
N PHE A 103 -2.60 -27.94 -22.38
CA PHE A 103 -1.83 -26.94 -21.66
C PHE A 103 -2.72 -25.97 -20.90
N TYR A 104 -3.86 -25.58 -21.48
CA TYR A 104 -4.83 -24.71 -20.82
C TYR A 104 -5.32 -25.36 -19.52
N ASP A 105 -5.78 -26.62 -19.61
CA ASP A 105 -6.25 -27.38 -18.45
C ASP A 105 -5.14 -27.53 -17.40
N ALA A 106 -3.89 -27.78 -17.83
CA ALA A 106 -2.76 -27.90 -16.91
C ALA A 106 -2.42 -26.58 -16.21
N PHE A 107 -2.36 -25.47 -16.94
CA PHE A 107 -2.06 -24.15 -16.39
C PHE A 107 -3.18 -23.69 -15.46
N TRP A 108 -4.44 -23.86 -15.89
CA TRP A 108 -5.60 -23.57 -15.06
C TRP A 108 -5.60 -24.38 -13.77
N ASN A 109 -5.42 -25.70 -13.85
CA ASN A 109 -5.40 -26.55 -12.67
C ASN A 109 -4.26 -26.17 -11.72
N ALA A 110 -3.07 -25.83 -12.25
CA ALA A 110 -1.95 -25.43 -11.43
C ALA A 110 -2.20 -24.09 -10.71
N THR A 111 -2.68 -23.07 -11.43
CA THR A 111 -2.90 -21.73 -10.87
C THR A 111 -4.10 -21.68 -9.93
N SER A 112 -5.24 -22.28 -10.31
CA SER A 112 -6.45 -22.32 -9.48
C SER A 112 -6.25 -23.12 -8.20
N ARG A 113 -5.59 -24.28 -8.25
CA ARG A 113 -5.27 -25.06 -7.04
C ARG A 113 -4.27 -24.33 -6.15
N PHE A 114 -3.31 -23.62 -6.74
CA PHE A 114 -2.38 -22.80 -5.97
C PHE A 114 -3.11 -21.65 -5.26
N HIS A 115 -4.03 -20.97 -5.95
CA HIS A 115 -4.90 -19.97 -5.32
C HIS A 115 -5.73 -20.58 -4.18
N GLN A 116 -6.42 -21.71 -4.42
CA GLN A 116 -7.21 -22.41 -3.39
C GLN A 116 -6.36 -22.79 -2.17
N LEU A 117 -5.14 -23.30 -2.40
CA LEU A 117 -4.23 -23.63 -1.31
C LEU A 117 -3.89 -22.39 -0.47
N LEU A 118 -3.63 -21.25 -1.11
CA LEU A 118 -3.32 -19.99 -0.42
C LEU A 118 -4.50 -19.51 0.43
N THR A 119 -5.72 -19.58 -0.09
CA THR A 119 -6.93 -19.13 0.63
C THR A 119 -7.33 -20.11 1.73
N ASP A 120 -7.40 -21.39 1.41
CA ASP A 120 -8.08 -22.39 2.25
C ASP A 120 -7.16 -22.89 3.36
N GLU A 121 -5.87 -23.09 3.07
CA GLU A 121 -4.91 -23.66 4.03
C GLU A 121 -4.01 -22.59 4.67
N TYR A 122 -3.67 -21.53 3.93
CA TYR A 122 -2.75 -20.49 4.41
C TYR A 122 -3.44 -19.17 4.79
N GLY A 123 -4.76 -19.07 4.62
CA GLY A 123 -5.56 -17.94 5.10
C GLY A 123 -5.31 -16.61 4.39
N TYR A 124 -4.82 -16.64 3.15
CA TYR A 124 -4.69 -15.43 2.32
C TYR A 124 -6.07 -14.87 2.00
N THR A 125 -6.20 -13.55 2.09
CA THR A 125 -7.42 -12.83 1.66
C THR A 125 -7.35 -12.48 0.17
N PRO A 126 -8.50 -12.28 -0.51
CA PRO A 126 -8.51 -11.90 -1.92
C PRO A 126 -7.68 -10.65 -2.23
N ASP A 127 -7.68 -9.64 -1.35
CA ASP A 127 -6.91 -8.41 -1.53
C ASP A 127 -5.37 -8.63 -1.53
N GLN A 128 -4.91 -9.81 -1.09
CA GLN A 128 -3.51 -10.20 -1.06
C GLN A 128 -3.07 -11.01 -2.29
N ILE A 129 -4.02 -11.46 -3.12
CA ILE A 129 -3.73 -12.29 -4.27
C ILE A 129 -4.20 -11.56 -5.51
N THR A 130 -3.27 -11.30 -6.42
CA THR A 130 -3.58 -10.83 -7.76
C THR A 130 -3.42 -12.00 -8.73
N PHE A 131 -4.51 -12.42 -9.38
CA PHE A 131 -4.54 -13.59 -10.26
C PHE A 131 -4.89 -13.18 -11.70
N LEU A 132 -3.91 -13.36 -12.60
CA LEU A 132 -4.03 -13.13 -14.03
C LEU A 132 -4.04 -14.45 -14.80
N PHE A 133 -5.01 -14.62 -15.69
CA PHE A 133 -5.14 -15.81 -16.54
C PHE A 133 -5.64 -15.46 -17.94
N GLU A 134 -5.47 -16.34 -18.93
CA GLU A 134 -5.78 -16.01 -20.33
C GLU A 134 -7.29 -15.91 -20.63
N ASP A 135 -8.13 -16.43 -19.75
CA ASP A 135 -9.58 -16.52 -19.91
C ASP A 135 -10.28 -16.12 -18.60
N MET A 136 -11.07 -15.05 -18.62
CA MET A 136 -11.75 -14.50 -17.44
C MET A 136 -12.82 -15.43 -16.87
N ASP A 137 -13.41 -16.27 -17.71
CA ASP A 137 -14.51 -17.17 -17.33
C ASP A 137 -14.01 -18.62 -17.22
N ALA A 138 -12.70 -18.80 -16.98
CA ALA A 138 -12.07 -20.11 -16.91
C ALA A 138 -12.84 -21.06 -15.99
N SER A 139 -13.30 -22.17 -16.56
CA SER A 139 -14.10 -23.19 -15.86
C SER A 139 -15.33 -22.69 -15.09
N GLY A 140 -15.89 -21.53 -15.46
CA GLY A 140 -17.09 -20.96 -14.83
C GLY A 140 -16.87 -20.40 -13.43
N THR A 141 -15.63 -20.09 -13.03
CA THR A 141 -15.33 -19.46 -11.75
C THR A 141 -15.35 -17.94 -11.88
N GLU A 142 -16.55 -17.36 -11.92
CA GLU A 142 -16.73 -15.91 -11.89
C GLU A 142 -16.05 -15.30 -10.64
N GLY A 143 -15.23 -14.27 -10.84
CA GLY A 143 -14.61 -13.50 -9.76
C GLY A 143 -13.35 -14.09 -9.13
N LEU A 144 -12.82 -15.21 -9.64
CA LEU A 144 -11.54 -15.76 -9.17
C LEU A 144 -10.32 -15.08 -9.85
N ILE A 145 -10.48 -14.68 -11.11
CA ILE A 145 -9.45 -14.03 -11.92
C ILE A 145 -9.70 -12.52 -11.85
N ASP A 146 -8.66 -11.74 -11.60
CA ASP A 146 -8.78 -10.28 -11.52
C ASP A 146 -8.78 -9.62 -12.89
N THR A 147 -7.95 -10.13 -13.81
CA THR A 147 -7.84 -9.61 -15.17
C THR A 147 -7.16 -10.59 -16.11
N GLU A 148 -7.39 -10.42 -17.42
CA GLU A 148 -6.71 -11.20 -18.46
C GLU A 148 -5.18 -11.05 -18.40
N SER A 149 -4.44 -12.14 -18.64
CA SER A 149 -2.98 -12.17 -18.68
C SER A 149 -2.41 -11.61 -20.00
N ARG A 150 -2.73 -10.35 -20.34
CA ARG A 150 -2.05 -9.62 -21.42
C ARG A 150 -0.89 -8.80 -20.86
N ARG A 151 0.03 -8.42 -21.74
CA ARG A 151 1.26 -7.72 -21.35
C ARG A 151 0.98 -6.45 -20.56
N GLU A 152 0.04 -5.61 -20.99
CA GLU A 152 -0.24 -4.34 -20.32
C GLU A 152 -0.77 -4.55 -18.90
N GLN A 153 -1.64 -5.55 -18.71
CA GLN A 153 -2.18 -5.94 -17.40
C GLN A 153 -1.09 -6.53 -16.50
N VAL A 154 -0.24 -7.41 -17.03
CA VAL A 154 0.89 -7.99 -16.28
C VAL A 154 1.85 -6.89 -15.83
N LEU A 155 2.20 -5.95 -16.71
CA LEU A 155 3.07 -4.83 -16.36
C LEU A 155 2.42 -3.94 -15.29
N SER A 156 1.12 -3.63 -15.45
CA SER A 156 0.36 -2.85 -14.46
C SER A 156 0.31 -3.52 -13.09
N ALA A 157 0.11 -4.84 -13.04
CA ALA A 157 0.08 -5.59 -11.77
C ALA A 157 1.44 -5.50 -11.04
N PHE A 158 2.55 -5.66 -11.77
CA PHE A 158 3.88 -5.47 -11.18
C PHE A 158 4.13 -4.03 -10.71
N ASP A 159 3.74 -3.03 -11.51
CA ASP A 159 3.96 -1.63 -11.19
C ASP A 159 3.13 -1.24 -9.94
N GLN A 160 1.88 -1.72 -9.82
CA GLN A 160 1.05 -1.56 -8.62
C GLN A 160 1.68 -2.22 -7.38
N LEU A 161 2.22 -3.42 -7.50
CA LEU A 161 2.92 -4.09 -6.40
C LEU A 161 4.18 -3.33 -5.99
N ALA A 162 4.92 -2.76 -6.94
CA ALA A 162 6.10 -1.95 -6.64
C ALA A 162 5.74 -0.66 -5.88
N GLU A 163 4.57 -0.08 -6.14
CA GLU A 163 4.06 1.11 -5.46
C GLU A 163 3.48 0.83 -4.08
N THR A 164 2.90 -0.35 -3.87
CA THR A 164 2.12 -0.67 -2.66
C THR A 164 2.93 -1.41 -1.60
N LEU A 165 3.79 -2.35 -1.99
CA LEU A 165 4.54 -3.18 -1.05
C LEU A 165 5.55 -2.36 -0.26
N GLN A 166 5.79 -2.77 0.98
CA GLN A 166 6.85 -2.27 1.85
C GLN A 166 8.01 -3.25 1.92
N PRO A 167 9.23 -2.80 2.29
CA PRO A 167 10.38 -3.70 2.46
C PRO A 167 10.14 -4.85 3.44
N SER A 168 9.33 -4.63 4.48
CA SER A 168 8.97 -5.63 5.49
C SER A 168 8.05 -6.73 4.97
N ASP A 169 7.35 -6.53 3.85
CA ASP A 169 6.35 -7.47 3.33
C ASP A 169 7.00 -8.72 2.71
N ARG A 170 6.17 -9.73 2.41
CA ARG A 170 6.55 -10.90 1.61
C ARG A 170 5.89 -10.83 0.26
N PHE A 171 6.67 -11.13 -0.78
CA PHE A 171 6.14 -11.25 -2.13
C PHE A 171 6.33 -12.67 -2.66
N LEU A 172 5.25 -13.28 -3.15
CA LEU A 172 5.29 -14.54 -3.88
C LEU A 172 4.85 -14.30 -5.32
N LEU A 173 5.65 -14.80 -6.26
CA LEU A 173 5.32 -14.80 -7.68
C LEU A 173 5.21 -16.23 -8.16
N PHE A 174 4.09 -16.57 -8.81
CA PHE A 174 3.92 -17.81 -9.54
C PHE A 174 3.59 -17.54 -11.00
N MET A 175 4.54 -17.84 -11.88
CA MET A 175 4.34 -17.75 -13.33
C MET A 175 4.41 -19.15 -13.94
N ILE A 176 3.36 -19.58 -14.63
CA ILE A 176 3.33 -20.86 -15.36
C ILE A 176 2.85 -20.63 -16.78
N GLY A 177 3.50 -21.25 -17.76
CA GLY A 177 3.09 -21.03 -19.15
C GLY A 177 4.11 -21.49 -20.18
N HIS A 178 3.97 -20.93 -21.37
CA HIS A 178 4.96 -21.08 -22.43
C HIS A 178 5.95 -19.92 -22.45
N ALA A 179 7.12 -20.20 -23.03
CA ALA A 179 8.11 -19.18 -23.32
C ALA A 179 8.78 -19.49 -24.66
N SER A 180 9.03 -18.44 -25.43
CA SER A 180 9.71 -18.51 -26.72
C SER A 180 11.09 -17.85 -26.62
N ARG A 181 12.06 -18.39 -27.36
CA ARG A 181 13.42 -17.83 -27.42
C ARG A 181 13.69 -17.34 -28.83
N THR A 182 14.05 -16.07 -28.97
CA THR A 182 14.41 -15.49 -30.27
C THR A 182 15.75 -16.06 -30.76
N ASN A 183 16.05 -15.90 -32.04
CA ASN A 183 17.35 -16.30 -32.62
C ASN A 183 18.55 -15.58 -31.97
N LYS A 184 18.31 -14.42 -31.34
CA LYS A 184 19.34 -13.67 -30.59
C LYS A 184 19.47 -14.13 -29.13
N GLY A 185 18.69 -15.12 -28.71
CA GLY A 185 18.71 -15.69 -27.36
C GLY A 185 17.83 -14.96 -26.34
N GLU A 186 17.05 -13.95 -26.76
CA GLU A 186 16.11 -13.24 -25.89
C GLU A 186 14.92 -14.14 -25.56
N LEU A 187 14.57 -14.23 -24.27
CA LEU A 187 13.43 -15.01 -23.82
C LEU A 187 12.19 -14.11 -23.77
N LYS A 188 11.05 -14.64 -24.20
CA LYS A 188 9.74 -14.00 -24.07
C LYS A 188 8.78 -14.97 -23.42
N TYR A 189 8.05 -14.49 -22.41
CA TYR A 189 6.99 -15.27 -21.79
C TYR A 189 5.69 -15.04 -22.56
N ASN A 190 5.02 -16.13 -22.92
CA ASN A 190 3.87 -16.09 -23.81
C ASN A 190 2.60 -15.70 -23.05
N LEU A 191 1.91 -14.68 -23.56
CA LEU A 191 0.75 -14.06 -22.95
C LEU A 191 -0.40 -13.98 -23.95
N LEU A 192 -1.60 -13.68 -23.47
CA LEU A 192 -2.70 -13.38 -24.36
C LEU A 192 -2.37 -12.12 -25.18
N GLY A 193 -2.16 -12.30 -26.48
CA GLY A 193 -1.74 -11.23 -27.38
C GLY A 193 -0.21 -11.04 -27.41
N ARG A 194 0.26 -9.84 -27.08
CA ARG A 194 1.68 -9.51 -27.21
C ARG A 194 2.48 -10.10 -26.05
N ASP A 195 3.48 -10.92 -26.36
CA ASP A 195 4.38 -11.47 -25.35
C ASP A 195 5.16 -10.38 -24.57
N ILE A 196 5.49 -10.70 -23.31
CA ILE A 196 6.36 -9.89 -22.45
C ILE A 196 7.81 -10.38 -22.55
N SER A 197 8.76 -9.46 -22.70
CA SER A 197 10.19 -9.81 -22.79
C SER A 197 10.82 -10.07 -21.42
N GLU A 198 11.88 -10.88 -21.41
CA GLU A 198 12.72 -11.15 -20.22
C GLU A 198 13.17 -9.89 -19.50
N ALA A 199 13.67 -8.91 -20.24
CA ALA A 199 14.10 -7.65 -19.66
C ALA A 199 12.97 -6.92 -18.94
N GLU A 200 11.75 -6.93 -19.50
CA GLU A 200 10.61 -6.25 -18.90
C GLU A 200 10.26 -6.85 -17.54
N TYR A 201 9.94 -8.14 -17.47
CA TYR A 201 9.52 -8.73 -16.19
C TYR A 201 10.67 -8.84 -15.18
N ILE A 202 11.92 -9.03 -15.60
CA ILE A 202 13.06 -8.99 -14.66
C ILE A 202 13.20 -7.62 -14.01
N THR A 203 13.13 -6.53 -14.81
CA THR A 203 13.18 -5.18 -14.26
C THR A 203 12.06 -4.96 -13.25
N ARG A 204 10.83 -5.41 -13.55
CA ARG A 204 9.69 -5.27 -12.62
C ARG A 204 9.91 -6.05 -11.32
N ILE A 205 10.31 -7.32 -11.41
CA ILE A 205 10.59 -8.15 -10.24
C ILE A 205 11.69 -7.53 -9.37
N ASN A 206 12.70 -6.91 -9.98
CA ASN A 206 13.77 -6.22 -9.26
C ASN A 206 13.34 -4.89 -8.63
N ASN A 207 12.27 -4.26 -9.13
CA ASN A 207 11.70 -3.05 -8.55
C ASN A 207 10.77 -3.34 -7.36
N ILE A 208 10.35 -4.59 -7.14
CA ILE A 208 9.52 -4.94 -5.99
C ILE A 208 10.31 -4.72 -4.68
N PRO A 209 9.83 -3.85 -3.77
CA PRO A 209 10.59 -3.42 -2.59
C PRO A 209 10.69 -4.49 -1.50
N ALA A 210 9.76 -5.46 -1.45
CA ALA A 210 9.78 -6.53 -0.46
C ALA A 210 11.15 -7.24 -0.42
N GLU A 211 11.75 -7.31 0.77
CA GLU A 211 13.07 -7.92 0.95
C GLU A 211 13.00 -9.44 0.86
N ARG A 212 11.86 -10.02 1.23
CA ARG A 212 11.60 -11.47 1.24
C ARG A 212 10.72 -11.85 0.06
N GLN A 213 11.27 -12.64 -0.86
CA GLN A 213 10.60 -13.00 -2.10
C GLN A 213 10.71 -14.49 -2.42
N ILE A 214 9.62 -15.10 -2.91
CA ILE A 214 9.62 -16.44 -3.47
C ILE A 214 9.16 -16.33 -4.92
N LEU A 215 10.01 -16.71 -5.87
CA LEU A 215 9.73 -16.63 -7.30
C LEU A 215 9.68 -18.03 -7.89
N ILE A 216 8.53 -18.41 -8.45
CA ILE A 216 8.27 -19.72 -9.03
C ILE A 216 8.03 -19.55 -10.53
N PHE A 217 8.89 -20.17 -11.34
CA PHE A 217 8.84 -20.10 -12.80
C PHE A 217 8.62 -21.50 -13.39
N GLY A 218 7.39 -21.76 -13.82
CA GLY A 218 6.91 -22.98 -14.47
C GLY A 218 6.82 -22.85 -15.99
N PHE A 219 7.93 -22.54 -16.65
CA PHE A 219 7.98 -22.44 -18.11
C PHE A 219 9.37 -22.80 -18.65
N PRO A 220 9.50 -23.14 -19.95
CA PRO A 220 10.78 -23.49 -20.56
C PRO A 220 11.85 -22.40 -20.43
N TYR A 221 13.12 -22.80 -20.37
CA TYR A 221 14.27 -21.93 -20.15
C TYR A 221 14.29 -21.12 -18.85
N SER A 222 13.37 -21.36 -17.90
CA SER A 222 13.22 -20.58 -16.65
C SER A 222 14.51 -20.51 -15.82
N GLY A 223 15.35 -21.55 -15.84
CA GLY A 223 16.69 -21.52 -15.23
C GLY A 223 17.58 -20.37 -15.70
N LYS A 224 17.32 -19.76 -16.87
CA LYS A 224 18.04 -18.58 -17.37
C LYS A 224 17.90 -17.36 -16.45
N LEU A 225 16.79 -17.27 -15.72
CA LEU A 225 16.44 -16.12 -14.88
C LEU A 225 17.23 -16.08 -13.57
N VAL A 226 17.67 -17.24 -13.06
CA VAL A 226 18.33 -17.38 -11.75
C VAL A 226 19.43 -16.33 -11.53
N PRO A 227 20.50 -16.24 -12.36
CA PRO A 227 21.58 -15.29 -12.07
C PRO A 227 21.17 -13.82 -12.20
N GLN A 228 20.09 -13.50 -12.93
CA GLN A 228 19.62 -12.12 -13.11
C GLN A 228 18.72 -11.67 -11.94
N LEU A 229 18.14 -12.64 -11.23
CA LEU A 229 17.25 -12.38 -10.11
C LEU A 229 17.90 -12.72 -8.76
N SER A 230 19.01 -13.46 -8.72
CA SER A 230 19.69 -13.81 -7.45
C SER A 230 20.07 -12.59 -6.62
N ARG A 231 19.51 -12.51 -5.40
CA ARG A 231 19.87 -11.54 -4.37
C ARG A 231 19.51 -12.08 -2.97
N PRO A 232 20.08 -11.55 -1.88
CA PRO A 232 19.66 -11.90 -0.53
C PRO A 232 18.15 -11.72 -0.34
N GLY A 233 17.54 -12.64 0.41
CA GLY A 233 16.10 -12.64 0.69
C GLY A 233 15.21 -13.20 -0.43
N ARG A 234 15.77 -13.63 -1.57
CA ARG A 234 15.00 -14.17 -2.69
C ARG A 234 15.26 -15.66 -2.91
N ILE A 235 14.18 -16.45 -2.84
CA ILE A 235 14.16 -17.87 -3.20
C ILE A 235 13.64 -17.97 -4.65
N ILE A 236 14.34 -18.73 -5.50
CA ILE A 236 14.00 -18.87 -6.91
C ILE A 236 13.84 -20.36 -7.24
N LEU A 237 12.65 -20.74 -7.72
CA LEU A 237 12.32 -22.08 -8.17
C LEU A 237 12.08 -22.04 -9.68
N THR A 238 12.71 -22.96 -10.41
CA THR A 238 12.60 -23.04 -11.87
C THR A 238 12.27 -24.47 -12.27
N SER A 239 11.37 -24.65 -13.24
CA SER A 239 10.95 -25.97 -13.71
C SER A 239 11.89 -26.59 -14.74
N SER A 240 12.83 -25.82 -15.29
CA SER A 240 13.72 -26.27 -16.34
C SER A 240 15.12 -25.64 -16.23
N SER A 241 16.12 -26.27 -16.85
CA SER A 241 17.43 -25.64 -16.97
C SER A 241 17.40 -24.45 -17.93
N ARG A 242 18.54 -23.75 -18.04
CA ARG A 242 18.74 -22.60 -18.94
C ARG A 242 18.65 -22.98 -20.44
N LYS A 243 18.82 -24.26 -20.76
CA LYS A 243 18.94 -24.77 -22.13
C LYS A 243 17.69 -25.50 -22.61
N ASP A 244 16.86 -25.97 -21.69
CA ASP A 244 15.74 -26.86 -22.01
C ASP A 244 14.54 -26.05 -22.47
N GLY A 245 14.21 -26.17 -23.76
CA GLY A 245 13.02 -25.59 -24.37
C GLY A 245 11.76 -26.41 -24.23
N TYR A 246 11.91 -27.64 -23.76
CA TYR A 246 10.84 -28.56 -23.43
C TYR A 246 11.31 -29.28 -22.17
N SER A 247 10.67 -29.00 -21.03
CA SER A 247 10.70 -29.95 -19.94
C SER A 247 9.70 -31.04 -20.31
N LEU A 248 10.15 -32.30 -20.42
CA LEU A 248 9.23 -33.43 -20.36
C LEU A 248 8.32 -33.16 -19.17
N GLN A 249 7.02 -33.06 -19.45
CA GLN A 249 5.98 -32.72 -18.49
C GLN A 249 6.30 -33.50 -17.21
N ALA A 250 6.61 -32.78 -16.12
CA ALA A 250 6.71 -33.40 -14.82
C ALA A 250 5.30 -33.88 -14.53
N GLY A 251 5.02 -35.14 -14.89
CA GLY A 251 3.80 -35.82 -14.54
C GLY A 251 3.72 -35.80 -13.03
N VAL A 252 2.89 -34.91 -12.51
CA VAL A 252 2.43 -34.93 -11.13
C VAL A 252 1.17 -35.76 -11.11
N GLY A 253 1.29 -37.00 -10.62
CA GLY A 253 0.19 -37.86 -10.19
C GLY A 253 -0.53 -38.60 -11.30
#